data_AF-A0A3P7DMC2-F1
#
_entry.id   AF-A0A3P7DMC2-F1
#
_cell.length_a   1.000
_cell.length_b   1.000
_cell.length_c   1.000
_cell.angle_alpha   90.00
_cell.angle_beta   90.00
_cell.angle_gamma   90.00
#
_symmetry.space_group_name_H-M   'P 1'
#
loop_
_entity.id
_entity.type
_entity.pdbx_description
1 polymer ?
#
loop_
_entity_poly.entity_id
_entity_poly.type
_entity_poly.pdbx_seq_one_letter_code
_entity_poly.pdbx_strand_id
1 'polypeptide(L)'
;MSSEFYGTIKPKMDFNAETAADVLYDAMKGSGCDKYRVIQVIAHCNNAQRQMIRTPYRNKYGKDLIDELKKELSGDFEDVIIGLMETPTKYDAIQLQKAMKGLGTTEITLIDILCSRNDDELNAIKNEYKDEFGRTLESDIVGDTSGDFKELLLALLNNRRDRSYNVNYLKAREVGLNFFF
;
A
#
# COMPACT_ATOMS: atom_id res chain seq x y z
N MET A 1 1.16 -16.42 -24.04
CA MET A 1 0.16 -15.34 -23.86
C MET A 1 0.81 -14.28 -22.99
N SER A 2 1.04 -13.08 -23.50
CA SER A 2 1.39 -11.94 -22.66
C SER A 2 0.25 -11.72 -21.66
N SER A 3 0.51 -11.73 -20.36
CA SER A 3 -0.50 -11.37 -19.36
C SER A 3 -1.01 -9.96 -19.66
N GLU A 4 -2.31 -9.84 -19.94
CA GLU A 4 -2.94 -8.54 -20.19
C GLU A 4 -2.88 -7.70 -18.90
N PHE A 5 -2.36 -6.47 -19.00
CA PHE A 5 -2.28 -5.56 -17.85
C PHE A 5 -3.53 -4.69 -17.78
N TYR A 6 -4.36 -4.92 -16.76
CA TYR A 6 -5.63 -4.21 -16.56
C TYR A 6 -5.53 -2.96 -15.67
N GLY A 7 -4.33 -2.60 -15.18
CA GLY A 7 -4.14 -1.38 -14.39
C GLY A 7 -4.33 -0.11 -15.23
N THR A 8 -4.83 0.96 -14.59
CA THR A 8 -5.10 2.24 -15.25
C THR A 8 -3.85 3.10 -15.45
N ILE A 9 -2.82 2.91 -14.62
CA ILE A 9 -1.54 3.62 -14.72
C ILE A 9 -0.49 2.68 -15.33
N LYS A 10 0.02 3.05 -16.50
CA LYS A 10 1.09 2.34 -17.21
C LYS A 10 2.44 3.04 -16.98
N PRO A 11 3.58 2.35 -17.19
CA PRO A 11 4.87 3.03 -17.20
C PRO A 11 4.85 4.17 -18.24
N LYS A 12 5.32 5.36 -17.83
CA LYS A 12 5.47 6.50 -18.73
C LYS A 12 6.56 6.21 -19.75
N MET A 13 6.25 6.37 -21.04
CA MET A 13 7.24 6.29 -22.12
C MET A 13 8.24 7.44 -22.00
N ASP A 14 9.51 7.19 -22.34
CA ASP A 14 10.61 8.16 -22.28
C ASP A 14 10.77 8.83 -20.90
N PHE A 15 10.48 8.08 -19.84
CA PHE A 15 10.60 8.57 -18.48
C PHE A 15 12.06 8.86 -18.12
N ASN A 16 12.32 10.09 -17.68
CA ASN A 16 13.59 10.51 -17.11
C ASN A 16 13.39 10.93 -15.64
N ALA A 17 13.97 10.17 -14.72
CA ALA A 17 13.83 10.40 -13.28
C ALA A 17 14.46 11.72 -12.83
N GLU A 18 15.54 12.16 -13.46
CA GLU A 18 16.19 13.44 -13.17
C GLU A 18 15.32 14.63 -13.58
N THR A 19 14.73 14.59 -14.79
CA THR A 19 13.81 15.63 -15.23
C THR A 19 12.56 15.67 -14.35
N ALA A 20 12.03 14.51 -13.95
CA ALA A 20 10.90 14.44 -13.03
C ALA A 20 11.23 15.05 -11.65
N ALA A 21 12.44 14.79 -11.12
CA ALA A 21 12.92 15.41 -9.89
C ALA A 21 13.02 16.94 -10.01
N ASP A 22 13.54 17.44 -11.13
CA ASP A 22 13.66 18.88 -11.39
C ASP A 22 12.28 19.55 -11.47
N VAL A 23 11.31 18.92 -12.15
CA VAL A 23 9.94 19.42 -12.22
C VAL A 23 9.27 19.49 -10.85
N LEU A 24 9.45 18.47 -10.01
CA LEU A 24 8.92 18.46 -8.64
C LEU A 24 9.57 19.52 -7.76
N TYR A 25 10.89 19.69 -7.84
CA TYR A 25 11.58 20.75 -7.11
C TYR A 25 11.10 22.13 -7.54
N ASP A 26 11.02 22.38 -8.84
CA ASP A 26 10.51 23.65 -9.38
C ASP A 26 9.06 23.92 -9.01
N ALA A 27 8.24 22.88 -8.88
CA ALA A 27 6.85 23.00 -8.44
C ALA A 27 6.72 23.36 -6.95
N MET A 28 7.71 22.97 -6.13
CA MET A 28 7.69 23.15 -4.67
C MET A 28 8.62 24.27 -4.17
N LYS A 29 9.45 24.87 -5.03
CA LYS A 29 10.36 25.94 -4.62
C LYS A 29 9.63 27.27 -4.51
N GLY A 30 9.86 27.99 -3.42
CA GLY A 30 9.35 29.36 -3.22
C GLY A 30 8.08 29.39 -2.36
N SER A 31 7.29 30.45 -2.49
CA SER A 31 6.06 30.61 -1.73
C SER A 31 4.91 29.84 -2.38
N GLY A 32 4.55 28.70 -1.80
CA GLY A 32 3.48 27.83 -2.27
C GLY A 32 3.93 26.77 -3.26
N CYS A 33 2.99 25.93 -3.69
CA CYS A 33 3.25 24.74 -4.50
C CYS A 33 2.38 24.71 -5.76
N ASP A 34 2.99 24.48 -6.92
CA ASP A 34 2.30 24.17 -8.17
C ASP A 34 1.79 22.72 -8.15
N LYS A 35 0.62 22.53 -7.54
CA LYS A 35 -0.05 21.24 -7.40
C LYS A 35 -0.31 20.56 -8.75
N TYR A 36 -0.50 21.33 -9.83
CA TYR A 36 -0.75 20.77 -11.15
C TYR A 36 0.49 20.07 -11.70
N ARG A 37 1.68 20.68 -11.58
CA ARG A 37 2.94 20.04 -11.96
C ARG A 37 3.26 18.82 -11.12
N VAL A 38 2.93 18.84 -9.82
CA VAL A 38 3.04 17.65 -8.95
C VAL A 38 2.20 16.49 -9.49
N ILE A 39 0.93 16.73 -9.84
CA ILE A 39 0.03 15.72 -10.43
C ILE A 39 0.56 15.23 -11.78
N GLN A 40 1.05 16.13 -12.65
CA GLN A 40 1.59 15.77 -13.96
C GLN A 40 2.79 14.83 -13.89
N VAL A 41 3.57 14.87 -12.81
CA VAL A 41 4.66 13.91 -12.59
C VAL A 41 4.12 12.65 -11.93
N ILE A 42 3.48 12.77 -10.76
CA ILE A 42 3.18 11.62 -9.90
C ILE A 42 2.06 10.75 -10.48
N ALA A 43 0.96 11.34 -10.98
CA ALA A 43 -0.18 10.57 -11.49
C ALA A 43 0.07 9.95 -12.88
N HIS A 44 1.10 10.41 -13.61
CA HIS A 44 1.37 9.99 -15.00
C HIS A 44 2.60 9.09 -15.15
N CYS A 45 3.18 8.61 -14.05
CA CYS A 45 4.18 7.55 -14.06
C CYS A 45 3.77 6.43 -13.09
N ASN A 46 4.24 5.22 -13.33
CA ASN A 46 3.92 4.08 -12.46
C ASN A 46 4.70 4.15 -11.14
N ASN A 47 4.36 3.29 -10.17
CA ASN A 47 5.00 3.32 -8.86
C ASN A 47 6.53 3.09 -8.94
N ALA A 48 6.99 2.16 -9.78
CA ALA A 48 8.42 1.91 -9.97
C ALA A 48 9.16 3.17 -10.41
N GLN A 49 8.61 3.91 -11.39
CA GLN A 49 9.16 5.18 -11.84
C GLN A 49 9.12 6.24 -10.74
N ARG A 50 8.08 6.31 -9.90
CA ARG A 50 8.05 7.21 -8.73
C ARG A 50 9.18 6.92 -7.76
N GLN A 51 9.48 5.64 -7.49
CA GLN A 51 10.62 5.27 -6.64
C GLN A 51 11.94 5.76 -7.24
N MET A 52 12.10 5.67 -8.56
CA MET A 52 13.30 6.16 -9.26
C MET A 52 13.51 7.67 -9.13
N ILE A 53 12.48 8.48 -8.84
CA ILE A 53 12.60 9.94 -8.67
C ILE A 53 13.27 10.30 -7.34
N ARG A 54 13.12 9.48 -6.30
CA ARG A 54 13.59 9.78 -4.94
C ARG A 54 15.11 10.01 -4.90
N THR A 55 15.89 9.15 -5.55
CA THR A 55 17.36 9.24 -5.59
C THR A 55 17.89 10.51 -6.27
N PRO A 56 17.52 10.84 -7.53
CA PRO A 56 17.98 12.06 -8.17
C PRO A 56 17.51 13.32 -7.45
N TYR A 57 16.29 13.33 -6.88
CA TYR A 57 15.83 14.46 -6.06
C TYR A 57 16.74 14.69 -4.85
N ARG A 58 17.04 13.62 -4.10
CA ARG A 58 17.97 13.68 -2.95
C ARG A 58 19.37 14.11 -3.36
N ASN A 59 19.89 13.57 -4.46
CA ASN A 59 21.25 13.88 -4.92
C ASN A 59 21.40 15.33 -5.40
N LYS A 60 20.41 15.86 -6.13
CA LYS A 60 20.47 17.23 -6.68
C LYS A 60 20.18 18.30 -5.62
N TYR A 61 19.25 18.05 -4.71
CA TYR A 61 18.72 19.08 -3.82
C TYR A 61 19.06 18.87 -2.35
N GLY A 62 19.62 17.72 -1.97
CA GLY A 62 19.96 17.41 -0.58
C GLY A 62 18.75 17.24 0.35
N LYS A 63 17.57 16.98 -0.22
CA LYS A 63 16.29 16.89 0.50
C LYS A 63 15.60 15.57 0.24
N ASP A 64 14.80 15.09 1.20
CA ASP A 64 13.91 13.96 0.97
C ASP A 64 12.64 14.42 0.25
N LEU A 65 12.27 13.73 -0.83
CA LEU A 65 11.13 14.11 -1.67
C LEU A 65 9.79 13.99 -0.93
N ILE A 66 9.62 12.96 -0.10
CA ILE A 66 8.37 12.76 0.64
C ILE A 66 8.22 13.83 1.71
N ASP A 67 9.30 14.18 2.41
CA ASP A 67 9.27 15.24 3.41
C ASP A 67 8.95 16.61 2.79
N GLU A 68 9.47 16.93 1.60
CA GLU A 68 9.11 18.18 0.92
C GLU A 68 7.66 18.17 0.45
N LEU A 69 7.15 17.06 -0.09
CA LEU A 69 5.74 16.95 -0.44
C LEU A 69 4.82 17.14 0.78
N LYS A 70 5.17 16.57 1.95
CA LYS A 70 4.40 16.74 3.19
C LYS A 70 4.42 18.18 3.75
N LYS A 71 5.45 18.97 3.45
CA LYS A 71 5.51 20.40 3.86
C LYS A 71 4.63 21.28 3.00
N GLU A 72 4.53 20.96 1.72
CA GLU A 72 3.87 21.81 0.72
C GLU A 72 2.40 21.43 0.45
N LEU A 73 2.02 20.20 0.77
CA LEU A 73 0.67 19.68 0.55
C LEU A 73 -0.09 19.57 1.88
N SER A 74 -1.42 19.48 1.80
CA SER A 74 -2.27 19.29 2.97
C SER A 74 -3.58 18.59 2.63
N GLY A 75 -4.20 17.97 3.65
CA GLY A 75 -5.49 17.30 3.57
C GLY A 75 -5.49 16.12 2.60
N ASP A 76 -6.66 15.78 2.05
CA ASP A 76 -6.84 14.61 1.17
C ASP A 76 -5.87 14.59 -0.02
N PHE A 77 -5.47 15.78 -0.51
CA PHE A 77 -4.50 15.87 -1.60
C PHE A 77 -3.11 15.37 -1.20
N GLU A 78 -2.65 15.72 0.01
CA GLU A 78 -1.41 15.17 0.56
C GLU A 78 -1.51 13.66 0.71
N ASP A 79 -2.59 13.16 1.33
CA ASP A 79 -2.77 11.73 1.57
C ASP A 79 -2.71 10.91 0.27
N VAL A 80 -3.34 11.39 -0.81
CA VAL A 80 -3.30 10.74 -2.12
C VAL A 80 -1.90 10.78 -2.73
N ILE A 81 -1.23 11.94 -2.72
CA ILE A 81 0.09 12.09 -3.32
C ILE A 81 1.15 11.26 -2.58
N ILE A 82 1.16 11.31 -1.25
CA ILE A 82 2.08 10.50 -0.44
C ILE A 82 1.77 9.01 -0.62
N GLY A 83 0.49 8.62 -0.61
CA GLY A 83 0.09 7.24 -0.86
C GLY A 83 0.56 6.70 -2.21
N LEU A 84 0.48 7.51 -3.27
CA LEU A 84 0.97 7.13 -4.60
C LEU A 84 2.49 6.97 -4.67
N MET A 85 3.23 7.67 -3.81
CA MET A 85 4.69 7.64 -3.77
C MET A 85 5.27 6.49 -2.95
N GLU A 86 4.51 5.90 -2.02
CA GLU A 86 4.97 4.70 -1.30
C GLU A 86 4.88 3.45 -2.17
N THR A 87 5.72 2.45 -1.91
CA THR A 87 5.56 1.15 -2.55
C THR A 87 4.20 0.54 -2.14
N PRO A 88 3.56 -0.31 -2.97
CA PRO A 88 2.28 -0.92 -2.60
C PRO A 88 2.30 -1.62 -1.24
N THR A 89 3.37 -2.38 -0.96
CA THR A 89 3.57 -3.08 0.32
C THR A 89 3.67 -2.11 1.50
N LYS A 90 4.47 -1.04 1.37
CA LYS A 90 4.62 -0.02 2.41
C LYS A 90 3.32 0.76 2.63
N TYR A 91 2.60 1.07 1.56
CA TYR A 91 1.29 1.69 1.64
C TYR A 91 0.32 0.83 2.45
N ASP A 92 0.20 -0.46 2.14
CA ASP A 92 -0.65 -1.40 2.88
C ASP A 92 -0.24 -1.48 4.36
N ALA A 93 1.06 -1.57 4.66
CA ALA A 93 1.56 -1.59 6.04
C ALA A 93 1.17 -0.31 6.81
N ILE A 94 1.32 0.87 6.20
CA ILE A 94 0.90 2.16 6.78
C ILE A 94 -0.62 2.20 6.99
N GLN A 95 -1.43 1.73 6.03
CA GLN A 95 -2.89 1.72 6.17
C GLN A 95 -3.35 0.79 7.29
N LEU A 96 -2.77 -0.40 7.40
CA LEU A 96 -3.03 -1.33 8.51
C LEU A 96 -2.64 -0.71 9.86
N GLN A 97 -1.51 0.00 9.92
CA GLN A 97 -1.11 0.68 11.15
C GLN A 97 -2.06 1.82 11.49
N LYS A 98 -2.44 2.66 10.53
CA LYS A 98 -3.42 3.74 10.73
C LYS A 98 -4.77 3.18 11.20
N ALA A 99 -5.20 2.04 10.66
CA ALA A 99 -6.46 1.40 11.01
C ALA A 99 -6.51 0.89 12.46
N MET A 100 -5.38 0.61 13.08
CA MET A 100 -5.26 0.15 14.48
C MET A 100 -4.67 1.23 15.40
N LYS A 101 -4.28 2.40 14.86
CA LYS A 101 -3.68 3.46 15.66
C LYS A 101 -4.76 4.43 16.13
N GLY A 102 -5.10 4.37 17.42
CA GLY A 102 -5.86 5.42 18.08
C GLY A 102 -7.01 4.88 18.93
N LEU A 103 -8.07 5.69 19.06
CA LEU A 103 -9.29 5.26 19.73
C LEU A 103 -10.18 4.55 18.73
N GLY A 104 -10.32 3.23 18.92
CA GLY A 104 -11.08 2.36 18.04
C GLY A 104 -10.24 1.85 16.88
N THR A 105 -10.86 0.94 16.11
CA THR A 105 -10.24 0.24 14.99
C THR A 105 -11.03 0.55 13.73
N THR A 106 -10.37 0.66 12.58
CA THR A 106 -11.04 0.77 11.28
C THR A 106 -11.11 -0.62 10.64
N GLU A 107 -12.09 -1.43 11.05
CA GLU A 107 -12.19 -2.84 10.65
C GLU A 107 -12.33 -3.01 9.13
N ILE A 108 -12.98 -2.06 8.45
CA ILE A 108 -13.16 -2.09 6.99
C ILE A 108 -11.80 -2.11 6.28
N THR A 109 -10.83 -1.32 6.72
CA THR A 109 -9.48 -1.29 6.14
C THR A 109 -8.73 -2.60 6.40
N LEU A 110 -8.86 -3.16 7.61
CA LEU A 110 -8.28 -4.46 7.94
C LEU A 110 -8.84 -5.56 7.03
N ILE A 111 -10.17 -5.61 6.87
CA ILE A 111 -10.86 -6.58 6.02
C ILE A 111 -10.43 -6.42 4.56
N ASP A 112 -10.45 -5.20 4.03
CA ASP A 112 -10.16 -4.94 2.61
C ASP A 112 -8.74 -5.40 2.25
N ILE A 113 -7.74 -5.04 3.05
CA ILE A 113 -6.36 -5.44 2.80
C ILE A 113 -6.17 -6.93 3.06
N LEU A 114 -6.53 -7.44 4.25
CA LEU A 114 -6.18 -8.80 4.65
C LEU A 114 -6.96 -9.89 3.89
N CYS A 115 -8.15 -9.57 3.36
CA CYS A 115 -8.94 -10.54 2.58
C CYS A 115 -8.60 -10.54 1.08
N SER A 116 -8.03 -9.46 0.53
CA SER A 116 -7.81 -9.30 -0.92
C SER A 116 -6.39 -9.62 -1.39
N ARG A 117 -5.40 -9.58 -0.49
CA ARG A 117 -4.00 -9.89 -0.83
C ARG A 117 -3.73 -11.38 -0.92
N ASN A 118 -2.75 -11.74 -1.76
CA ASN A 118 -2.27 -13.11 -1.86
C ASN A 118 -1.22 -13.43 -0.77
N ASP A 119 -0.80 -14.70 -0.66
CA ASP A 119 0.07 -15.15 0.43
C ASP A 119 1.44 -14.46 0.41
N ASP A 120 2.00 -14.21 -0.78
CA ASP A 120 3.28 -13.52 -0.96
C ASP A 120 3.17 -12.04 -0.58
N GLU A 121 2.09 -11.37 -0.98
CA GLU A 121 1.78 -9.99 -0.60
C GLU A 121 1.61 -9.86 0.91
N LEU A 122 0.86 -10.76 1.56
CA LEU A 122 0.67 -10.76 3.01
C LEU A 122 1.98 -10.99 3.76
N ASN A 123 2.85 -11.87 3.27
CA ASN A 123 4.18 -12.06 3.85
C ASN A 123 5.07 -10.82 3.68
N ALA A 124 5.02 -10.18 2.51
CA ALA A 124 5.74 -8.93 2.27
C ALA A 124 5.24 -7.81 3.19
N ILE A 125 3.93 -7.67 3.37
CA ILE A 125 3.32 -6.69 4.27
C ILE A 125 3.76 -6.93 5.72
N LYS A 126 3.77 -8.17 6.20
CA LYS A 126 4.23 -8.49 7.57
C LYS A 126 5.69 -8.06 7.82
N ASN A 127 6.57 -8.32 6.84
CA ASN A 127 7.97 -7.93 6.94
C ASN A 127 8.12 -6.40 6.93
N GLU A 128 7.49 -5.73 5.96
CA GLU A 128 7.51 -4.26 5.85
C GLU A 128 6.94 -3.59 7.11
N TYR A 129 5.83 -4.11 7.66
CA TYR A 129 5.22 -3.60 8.89
C TYR A 129 6.18 -3.70 10.07
N LYS A 130 6.89 -4.83 10.19
CA LYS A 130 7.88 -5.03 11.24
C LYS A 130 9.07 -4.09 11.08
N ASP A 131 9.56 -3.90 9.86
CA ASP A 131 10.70 -3.03 9.56
C ASP A 131 10.36 -1.55 9.81
N GLU A 132 9.15 -1.11 9.45
CA GLU A 132 8.69 0.28 9.61
C GLU A 132 8.31 0.63 11.07
N PHE A 133 7.67 -0.30 11.80
CA PHE A 133 7.08 0.00 13.11
C PHE A 133 7.72 -0.73 14.30
N GLY A 134 8.68 -1.63 14.06
CA GLY A 134 9.42 -2.33 15.12
C GLY A 134 8.62 -3.39 15.88
N ARG A 135 7.42 -3.75 15.40
CA ARG A 135 6.54 -4.77 16.00
C ARG A 135 5.79 -5.52 14.91
N THR A 136 5.34 -6.73 15.22
CA THR A 136 4.66 -7.60 14.25
C THR A 136 3.21 -7.16 14.05
N LEU A 137 2.72 -7.21 12.81
CA LEU A 137 1.32 -6.95 12.47
C LEU A 137 0.35 -7.82 13.30
N GLU A 138 0.69 -9.08 13.54
CA GLU A 138 -0.10 -10.01 14.36
C GLU A 138 -0.26 -9.51 15.80
N SER A 139 0.78 -8.93 16.39
CA SER A 139 0.73 -8.40 17.75
C SER A 139 -0.20 -7.20 17.86
N ASP A 140 -0.19 -6.32 16.86
CA ASP A 140 -1.08 -5.15 16.85
C ASP A 140 -2.53 -5.59 16.58
N ILE A 141 -2.78 -6.58 15.71
CA ILE A 141 -4.11 -7.15 15.53
C ILE A 141 -4.66 -7.77 16.82
N VAL A 142 -3.83 -8.51 17.57
CA VAL A 142 -4.23 -9.08 18.87
C VAL A 142 -4.56 -7.99 19.89
N GLY A 143 -3.86 -6.86 19.83
CA GLY A 143 -4.08 -5.72 20.72
C GLY A 143 -5.33 -4.90 20.40
N ASP A 144 -5.68 -4.78 19.11
CA ASP A 144 -6.77 -3.93 18.64
C ASP A 144 -8.10 -4.65 18.37
N THR A 145 -8.07 -5.98 18.18
CA THR A 145 -9.27 -6.74 17.80
C THR A 145 -9.60 -7.84 18.81
N SER A 146 -10.83 -8.34 18.78
CA SER A 146 -11.30 -9.37 19.72
C SER A 146 -12.23 -10.38 19.07
N GLY A 147 -12.55 -11.46 19.81
CA GLY A 147 -13.49 -12.49 19.40
C GLY A 147 -13.14 -13.16 18.07
N ASP A 148 -14.16 -13.60 17.36
CA ASP A 148 -14.03 -14.31 16.08
C ASP A 148 -13.38 -13.44 14.99
N PHE A 149 -13.55 -12.11 15.07
CA PHE A 149 -12.92 -11.19 14.12
C PHE A 149 -11.40 -11.27 14.21
N LYS A 150 -10.83 -11.19 15.41
CA LYS A 150 -9.39 -11.36 15.64
C LYS A 150 -8.88 -12.71 15.14
N GLU A 151 -9.59 -13.80 15.47
CA GLU A 151 -9.20 -15.14 15.05
C GLU A 151 -9.22 -15.30 13.52
N LEU A 152 -10.21 -14.69 12.84
CA LEU A 152 -10.27 -14.66 11.38
C LEU A 152 -9.08 -13.90 10.77
N LEU A 153 -8.75 -12.71 11.29
CA LEU A 153 -7.62 -11.92 10.77
C LEU A 153 -6.28 -12.66 10.96
N LEU A 154 -6.07 -13.30 12.11
CA LEU A 154 -4.89 -14.12 12.35
C LEU A 154 -4.84 -15.35 11.45
N ALA A 155 -5.99 -15.98 11.17
CA ALA A 155 -6.05 -17.11 10.24
C ALA A 155 -5.67 -16.70 8.81
N LEU A 156 -6.08 -15.51 8.37
CA LEU A 156 -5.68 -14.95 7.07
C LEU A 156 -4.17 -14.72 7.00
N LEU A 157 -3.56 -14.11 8.02
CA LEU A 157 -2.11 -13.85 8.05
C LEU A 157 -1.23 -15.10 8.13
N ASN A 158 -1.78 -16.21 8.60
CA ASN A 158 -1.08 -17.49 8.66
C ASN A 158 -0.95 -18.18 7.28
N ASN A 159 -1.57 -17.64 6.21
CA ASN A 159 -1.41 -18.11 4.83
C ASN A 159 -1.63 -19.63 4.63
N ARG A 160 -2.60 -20.21 5.34
CA ARG A 160 -2.91 -21.66 5.29
C ARG A 160 -3.99 -22.02 4.26
N ARG A 161 -4.29 -21.13 3.31
CA ARG A 161 -5.32 -21.38 2.30
C ARG A 161 -4.82 -22.44 1.33
N ASP A 162 -5.63 -23.47 1.09
CA ASP A 162 -5.39 -24.40 -0.01
C ASP A 162 -5.52 -23.63 -1.33
N ARG A 163 -4.39 -23.45 -2.02
CA ARG A 163 -4.32 -22.76 -3.33
C ARG A 163 -4.40 -23.74 -4.51
N SER A 164 -4.63 -25.03 -4.25
CA SER A 164 -4.78 -25.99 -5.33
C SER A 164 -6.07 -25.71 -6.11
N TYR A 165 -6.02 -25.95 -7.42
CA TYR A 165 -7.20 -25.87 -8.29
C TYR A 165 -8.04 -27.17 -8.25
N ASN A 166 -7.74 -28.07 -7.29
CA ASN A 166 -8.41 -29.35 -7.18
C ASN A 166 -9.76 -29.19 -6.46
N VAL A 167 -10.85 -29.39 -7.19
CA VAL A 167 -12.20 -29.34 -6.61
C VAL A 167 -12.56 -30.69 -6.00
N ASN A 168 -12.72 -30.73 -4.67
CA ASN A 168 -13.32 -31.87 -3.98
C ASN A 168 -14.82 -31.64 -3.78
N TYR A 169 -15.64 -32.17 -4.68
CA TYR A 169 -17.10 -32.01 -4.65
C TYR A 169 -17.76 -32.58 -3.40
N LEU A 170 -17.22 -33.68 -2.82
CA LEU A 170 -17.77 -34.26 -1.59
C LEU A 170 -17.57 -33.31 -0.41
N LYS A 171 -16.36 -32.76 -0.26
CA LYS A 171 -16.05 -31.77 0.77
C LYS A 171 -16.83 -30.48 0.56
N ALA A 172 -17.01 -30.03 -0.68
CA ALA A 172 -17.85 -28.86 -0.98
C ALA A 172 -19.31 -29.07 -0.56
N ARG A 173 -19.87 -30.27 -0.82
CA ARG A 173 -21.23 -30.64 -0.36
C ARG A 173 -21.33 -30.72 1.16
N GLU A 174 -20.34 -31.30 1.83
CA GLU A 174 -20.28 -31.40 3.28
C GLU A 174 -20.24 -29.99 3.93
N VAL A 175 -19.38 -29.10 3.45
CA VAL A 175 -19.31 -27.70 3.91
C VAL A 175 -20.65 -27.00 3.67
N GLY A 176 -21.28 -27.21 2.52
CA GLY A 176 -22.59 -26.64 2.21
C GLY A 176 -23.70 -27.12 3.16
N LEU A 177 -23.68 -28.39 3.59
CA LEU A 177 -24.65 -28.91 4.56
C LEU A 177 -24.40 -28.39 5.97
N ASN A 178 -23.14 -28.27 6.38
CA ASN A 178 -22.76 -27.79 7.72
C ASN A 178 -22.95 -26.28 7.90
N PHE A 179 -23.20 -25.51 6.83
CA PHE A 179 -23.43 -24.06 6.93
C PHE A 179 -24.87 -23.69 7.33
N PHE A 180 -25.82 -24.64 7.26
CA PHE A 180 -27.26 -24.41 7.51
C PHE A 180 -27.77 -24.99 8.84
N PHE A 181 -26.90 -25.54 9.69
CA PHE A 181 -27.23 -26.11 11.01
C PHE A 181 -26.23 -25.63 12.05
#